data_AF-L8HLG2-F1
#
_entry.id   AF-L8HLG2-F1
#
_cell.length_a   1.000
_cell.length_b   1.000
_cell.length_c   1.000
_cell.angle_alpha   90.00
_cell.angle_beta   90.00
_cell.angle_gamma   90.00
#
_symmetry.space_group_name_H-M   'P 1'
#
loop_
_entity.id
_entity.type
_entity.pdbx_description
1 polymer ?
#
loop_
_entity_poly.entity_id
_entity_poly.type
_entity_poly.pdbx_seq_one_letter_code
_entity_poly.pdbx_strand_id
1 'polypeptide(L)'
;MNKRDQLFMTIQKNDSSDNLIFHMKNEIRSTKYKPVDYQQLHALTEAKKLASASTELKIRKTVQTSKLSKEQTLIKQHKQVWWQEHQRLNEVRYKMESEIKSLFSEENIGNECLSDLMNFEQELSEQWCTYLKNVINPIQQLREDLKYRQHHISQYSHSHSESNSMKVLEEVDFVKKQLKAVYEQLRLEQQEIENYLSDWSMKILDHSSEERSNLLSQLPMELETLECPYPDLKSSILNEFYNFTEKYQKKLQDSDLQLEDIYRNFQLSDEDHWIYQAVLDQYPGDLCGRRTLYLDMLQRCLPHKSRHDLVEHEKYCNQYRFAKEQRRILILSWNKNRRDFIQKAVLTLAEACATHEMESMLAKDRKKQQEVCADLKAKVRRF
;
A
#
# COMPACT_ATOMS: atom_id res chain seq x y z
N MET A 1 -22.14 -26.54 19.42
CA MET A 1 -23.42 -27.24 19.65
C MET A 1 -24.31 -27.09 18.42
N ASN A 2 -24.76 -28.22 17.85
CA ASN A 2 -26.02 -28.43 17.11
C ASN A 2 -25.85 -29.58 16.10
N LYS A 3 -26.10 -30.81 16.58
CA LYS A 3 -26.50 -31.93 15.75
C LYS A 3 -28.00 -31.76 15.48
N ARG A 4 -28.43 -31.79 14.21
CA ARG A 4 -29.84 -31.95 13.86
C ARG A 4 -30.12 -33.44 13.74
N ASP A 5 -30.89 -33.95 14.68
CA ASP A 5 -31.55 -35.24 14.59
C ASP A 5 -32.68 -35.15 13.57
N GLN A 6 -32.65 -35.99 12.54
CA GLN A 6 -33.77 -36.15 11.62
C GLN A 6 -34.53 -37.43 11.99
N LEU A 7 -35.75 -37.23 12.51
CA LEU A 7 -36.69 -38.27 12.92
C LEU A 7 -37.05 -39.19 11.75
N PHE A 8 -36.87 -40.50 11.97
CA PHE A 8 -37.50 -41.54 11.17
C PHE A 8 -38.99 -41.59 11.52
N MET A 9 -39.85 -41.22 10.55
CA MET A 9 -41.29 -41.38 10.66
C MET A 9 -41.68 -42.83 10.36
N THR A 10 -42.07 -43.58 11.40
CA THR A 10 -42.65 -44.92 11.28
C THR A 10 -44.10 -44.80 10.84
N ILE A 11 -44.44 -45.32 9.66
CA ILE A 11 -45.83 -45.44 9.21
C ILE A 11 -46.47 -46.61 9.97
N GLN A 12 -47.36 -46.26 10.90
CA GLN A 12 -48.24 -47.17 11.62
C GLN A 12 -49.34 -47.66 10.65
N LYS A 13 -49.52 -48.98 10.52
CA LYS A 13 -50.73 -49.59 9.96
C LYS A 13 -51.37 -50.46 11.04
N ASN A 14 -52.51 -49.99 11.55
CA ASN A 14 -53.41 -50.76 12.40
C ASN A 14 -54.24 -51.75 11.57
N ASP A 15 -54.76 -52.75 12.29
CA ASP A 15 -55.86 -53.67 11.96
C ASP A 15 -55.53 -54.98 11.21
N SER A 16 -55.27 -56.04 11.98
CA SER A 16 -56.07 -57.28 11.96
C SER A 16 -55.52 -58.31 12.96
N SER A 17 -55.76 -58.09 14.26
CA SER A 17 -55.45 -59.08 15.31
C SER A 17 -56.32 -60.35 15.22
N ASP A 18 -57.43 -60.31 14.50
CA ASP A 18 -58.39 -61.43 14.45
C ASP A 18 -58.04 -62.51 13.41
N ASN A 19 -57.09 -62.26 12.52
CA ASN A 19 -56.63 -63.26 11.56
C ASN A 19 -55.52 -64.16 12.12
N LEU A 20 -54.93 -63.84 13.28
CA LEU A 20 -53.85 -64.64 13.86
C LEU A 20 -54.37 -65.86 14.63
N ILE A 21 -55.58 -65.80 15.19
CA ILE A 21 -56.09 -66.81 16.13
C ILE A 21 -56.75 -67.99 15.39
N PHE A 22 -57.14 -67.83 14.12
CA PHE A 22 -57.75 -68.92 13.34
C PHE A 22 -56.74 -69.89 12.70
N HIS A 23 -55.43 -69.61 12.78
CA HIS A 23 -54.39 -70.44 12.14
C HIS A 23 -53.74 -71.49 13.05
N MET A 24 -53.97 -71.46 14.37
CA MET A 24 -53.36 -72.45 15.28
C MET A 24 -54.15 -73.76 15.40
N LYS A 25 -55.43 -73.82 15.00
CA LYS A 25 -56.30 -74.98 15.23
C LYS A 25 -56.50 -75.93 14.04
N ASN A 26 -55.99 -75.60 12.87
CA ASN A 26 -55.98 -76.51 11.73
C ASN A 26 -54.53 -76.75 11.30
N GLU A 27 -54.08 -78.00 11.38
CA GLU A 27 -52.82 -78.49 10.80
C GLU A 27 -52.80 -78.29 9.28
N ILE A 28 -52.56 -77.06 8.84
CA ILE A 28 -52.20 -76.76 7.47
C ILE A 28 -50.80 -76.19 7.58
N ARG A 29 -49.78 -77.03 7.33
CA ARG A 29 -48.40 -76.59 7.12
C ARG A 29 -48.43 -75.44 6.11
N SER A 30 -48.28 -74.20 6.59
CA SER A 30 -48.19 -73.05 5.72
C SER A 30 -46.83 -73.10 5.02
N THR A 31 -46.79 -73.64 3.81
CA THR A 31 -45.72 -73.45 2.82
C THR A 31 -45.71 -72.00 2.30
N LYS A 32 -45.79 -71.01 3.20
CA LYS A 32 -45.99 -69.58 2.86
C LYS A 32 -44.73 -68.74 2.95
N TYR A 33 -43.56 -69.31 3.21
CA TYR A 33 -42.29 -68.61 3.03
C TYR A 33 -41.57 -69.21 1.83
N LYS A 34 -41.58 -68.48 0.70
CA LYS A 34 -40.67 -68.78 -0.39
C LYS A 34 -39.23 -68.67 0.17
N PRO A 35 -38.34 -69.61 -0.13
CA PRO A 35 -36.95 -69.52 0.32
C PRO A 35 -36.38 -68.19 -0.16
N VAL A 36 -35.78 -67.43 0.77
CA VAL A 36 -35.13 -66.16 0.44
C VAL A 36 -33.93 -66.50 -0.45
N ASP A 37 -33.99 -66.04 -1.69
CA ASP A 37 -32.89 -66.19 -2.63
C ASP A 37 -31.77 -65.20 -2.27
N TYR A 38 -30.86 -65.66 -1.42
CA TYR A 38 -29.69 -64.89 -0.99
C TYR A 38 -28.78 -64.52 -2.16
N GLN A 39 -28.76 -65.28 -3.26
CA GLN A 39 -27.99 -64.93 -4.45
C GLN A 39 -28.62 -63.73 -5.16
N GLN A 40 -29.95 -63.71 -5.28
CA GLN A 40 -30.67 -62.56 -5.85
C GLN A 40 -30.53 -61.30 -4.98
N LEU A 41 -30.59 -61.44 -3.65
CA LEU A 41 -30.39 -60.31 -2.72
C LEU A 41 -28.95 -59.77 -2.78
N HIS A 42 -27.96 -60.65 -2.87
CA HIS A 42 -26.56 -60.25 -3.05
C HIS A 42 -26.36 -59.54 -4.40
N ALA A 43 -26.91 -60.08 -5.49
CA ALA A 43 -26.86 -59.45 -6.80
C ALA A 43 -27.52 -58.06 -6.80
N LEU A 44 -28.67 -57.90 -6.14
CA LEU A 44 -29.34 -56.61 -5.97
C LEU A 44 -28.50 -55.62 -5.14
N THR A 45 -27.81 -56.11 -4.11
CA THR A 45 -26.96 -55.29 -3.25
C THR A 45 -25.71 -54.82 -4.00
N GLU A 46 -25.04 -55.71 -4.72
CA GLU A 46 -23.90 -55.37 -5.57
C GLU A 46 -24.31 -54.43 -6.73
N ALA A 47 -25.46 -54.67 -7.35
CA ALA A 47 -26.00 -53.75 -8.35
C ALA A 47 -26.28 -52.35 -7.77
N LYS A 48 -26.83 -52.26 -6.56
CA LYS A 48 -27.01 -50.98 -5.85
C LYS A 48 -25.69 -50.32 -5.50
N LYS A 49 -24.68 -51.06 -5.03
CA LYS A 49 -23.33 -50.53 -4.75
C LYS A 49 -22.67 -49.97 -6.02
N LEU A 50 -22.78 -50.68 -7.14
CA LEU A 50 -22.28 -50.23 -8.43
C LEU A 50 -23.02 -48.98 -8.92
N ALA A 51 -24.35 -48.94 -8.75
CA ALA A 51 -25.16 -47.76 -9.08
C ALA A 51 -24.82 -46.55 -8.21
N SER A 52 -24.59 -46.75 -6.90
CA SER A 52 -24.16 -45.67 -6.00
C SER A 52 -22.76 -45.18 -6.33
N ALA A 53 -21.80 -46.07 -6.63
CA ALA A 53 -20.45 -45.70 -7.04
C ALA A 53 -20.45 -44.91 -8.37
N SER A 54 -21.29 -45.32 -9.32
CA SER A 54 -21.49 -44.58 -10.59
C SER A 54 -22.07 -43.19 -10.36
N THR A 55 -23.04 -43.07 -9.44
CA THR A 55 -23.63 -41.78 -9.07
C THR A 55 -22.63 -40.87 -8.35
N GLU A 56 -21.85 -41.42 -7.41
CA GLU A 56 -20.78 -40.69 -6.73
C GLU A 56 -19.72 -40.20 -7.72
N LEU A 57 -19.32 -41.03 -8.69
CA LEU A 57 -18.39 -40.64 -9.74
C LEU A 57 -18.94 -39.48 -10.58
N LYS A 58 -20.23 -39.50 -10.95
CA LYS A 58 -20.89 -38.39 -11.66
C LYS A 58 -20.92 -37.11 -10.81
N ILE A 59 -21.18 -37.22 -9.51
CA ILE A 59 -21.14 -36.10 -8.58
C ILE A 59 -19.73 -35.52 -8.49
N ARG A 60 -18.69 -36.35 -8.34
CA ARG A 60 -17.30 -35.88 -8.30
C ARG A 60 -16.90 -35.17 -9.60
N LYS A 61 -17.26 -35.73 -10.76
CA LYS A 61 -17.00 -35.11 -12.07
C LYS A 61 -17.68 -33.75 -12.21
N THR A 62 -18.97 -33.64 -11.85
CA THR A 62 -19.72 -32.37 -11.93
C THR A 62 -19.20 -31.32 -10.95
N VAL A 63 -18.77 -31.71 -9.76
CA VAL A 63 -18.11 -30.80 -8.80
C VAL A 63 -16.77 -30.30 -9.36
N GLN A 64 -15.97 -31.18 -9.97
CA GLN A 64 -14.69 -30.79 -10.55
C GLN A 64 -14.85 -29.83 -11.73
N THR A 65 -15.81 -30.09 -12.63
CA THR A 65 -16.09 -29.17 -13.76
C THR A 65 -16.61 -27.82 -13.28
N SER A 66 -17.44 -27.79 -12.23
CA SER A 66 -17.90 -26.53 -11.62
C SER A 66 -16.73 -25.75 -10.99
N LYS A 67 -15.84 -26.42 -10.24
CA LYS A 67 -14.63 -25.78 -9.69
C LYS A 67 -13.74 -25.17 -10.79
N LEU A 68 -13.46 -25.92 -11.85
CA LEU A 68 -12.67 -25.44 -12.99
C LEU A 68 -13.34 -24.25 -13.69
N SER A 69 -14.66 -24.29 -13.88
CA SER A 69 -15.41 -23.19 -14.48
C SER A 69 -15.36 -21.90 -13.63
N LYS A 70 -15.49 -22.04 -12.30
CA LYS A 70 -15.35 -20.92 -11.36
C LYS A 70 -13.95 -20.33 -11.42
N GLU A 71 -12.92 -21.18 -11.37
CA GLU A 71 -11.51 -20.76 -11.46
C GLU A 71 -11.21 -20.03 -12.78
N GLN A 72 -11.69 -20.55 -13.91
CA GLN A 72 -11.53 -19.89 -15.21
C GLN A 72 -12.20 -18.52 -15.25
N THR A 73 -13.39 -18.38 -14.64
CA THR A 73 -14.10 -17.10 -14.56
C THR A 73 -13.31 -16.10 -13.71
N LEU A 74 -12.76 -16.55 -12.59
CA LEU A 74 -11.98 -15.75 -11.66
C LEU A 74 -10.66 -15.26 -12.29
N ILE A 75 -9.94 -16.15 -12.99
CA ILE A 75 -8.76 -15.79 -13.77
C ILE A 75 -9.08 -14.76 -14.87
N LYS A 76 -10.24 -14.89 -15.55
CA LYS A 76 -10.67 -13.89 -16.54
C LYS A 76 -10.87 -12.51 -15.91
N GLN A 77 -11.48 -12.46 -14.72
CA GLN A 77 -11.66 -11.21 -13.97
C GLN A 77 -10.31 -10.59 -13.59
N HIS A 78 -9.37 -11.37 -13.07
CA HIS A 78 -8.02 -10.90 -12.76
C HIS A 78 -7.27 -10.36 -13.97
N LYS A 79 -7.32 -11.08 -15.10
CA LYS A 79 -6.72 -10.62 -16.35
C LYS A 79 -7.30 -9.29 -16.83
N GLN A 80 -8.60 -9.10 -16.69
CA GLN A 80 -9.26 -7.84 -17.04
C GLN A 80 -8.77 -6.70 -16.14
N VAL A 81 -8.72 -6.92 -14.83
CA VAL A 81 -8.19 -5.93 -13.87
C VAL A 81 -6.76 -5.55 -14.20
N TRP A 82 -5.88 -6.53 -14.41
CA TRP A 82 -4.49 -6.27 -14.76
C TRP A 82 -4.31 -5.54 -16.08
N TRP A 83 -5.15 -5.83 -17.08
CA TRP A 83 -5.09 -5.12 -18.36
C TRP A 83 -5.49 -3.65 -18.20
N GLN A 84 -6.55 -3.37 -17.43
CA GLN A 84 -6.98 -2.01 -17.11
C GLN A 84 -5.91 -1.26 -16.30
N GLU A 85 -5.34 -1.92 -15.29
CA GLU A 85 -4.32 -1.31 -14.45
C GLU A 85 -3.03 -1.06 -15.23
N HIS A 86 -2.62 -1.96 -16.13
CA HIS A 86 -1.49 -1.74 -17.01
C HIS A 86 -1.70 -0.52 -17.91
N GLN A 87 -2.90 -0.34 -18.46
CA GLN A 87 -3.24 0.83 -19.25
C GLN A 87 -3.16 2.11 -18.39
N ARG A 88 -3.79 2.10 -17.20
CA ARG A 88 -3.77 3.23 -16.26
C ARG A 88 -2.34 3.61 -15.86
N LEU A 89 -1.50 2.63 -15.52
CA LEU A 89 -0.11 2.85 -15.15
C LEU A 89 0.71 3.41 -16.32
N ASN A 90 0.49 2.93 -17.55
CA ASN A 90 1.13 3.51 -18.73
C ASN A 90 0.71 4.96 -18.94
N GLU A 91 -0.59 5.28 -18.84
CA GLU A 91 -1.09 6.66 -18.97
C GLU A 91 -0.49 7.59 -17.91
N VAL A 92 -0.47 7.15 -16.63
CA VAL A 92 0.15 7.90 -15.54
C VAL A 92 1.65 8.09 -15.76
N ARG A 93 2.36 7.03 -16.20
CA ARG A 93 3.78 7.13 -16.54
C ARG A 93 4.02 8.14 -17.65
N TYR A 94 3.29 8.06 -18.77
CA TYR A 94 3.42 9.01 -19.87
C TYR A 94 3.14 10.45 -19.43
N LYS A 95 2.12 10.65 -18.59
CA LYS A 95 1.81 11.96 -18.04
C LYS A 95 2.96 12.48 -17.17
N MET A 96 3.43 11.68 -16.23
CA MET A 96 4.53 12.07 -15.34
C MET A 96 5.84 12.30 -16.09
N GLU A 97 6.18 11.46 -17.07
CA GLU A 97 7.32 11.68 -17.97
C GLU A 97 7.17 13.00 -18.75
N SER A 98 5.97 13.35 -19.20
CA SER A 98 5.73 14.64 -19.87
C SER A 98 5.85 15.83 -18.92
N GLU A 99 5.38 15.70 -17.68
CA GLU A 99 5.52 16.72 -16.63
C GLU A 99 7.01 16.92 -16.31
N ILE A 100 7.77 15.83 -16.11
CA ILE A 100 9.23 15.87 -15.90
C ILE A 100 9.92 16.55 -17.08
N LYS A 101 9.63 16.16 -18.32
CA LYS A 101 10.21 16.80 -19.51
C LYS A 101 9.86 18.29 -19.61
N SER A 102 8.65 18.67 -19.22
CA SER A 102 8.24 20.08 -19.19
C SER A 102 9.03 20.89 -18.15
N LEU A 103 9.34 20.30 -16.99
CA LEU A 103 10.19 20.95 -15.98
C LEU A 103 11.59 21.27 -16.52
N PHE A 104 12.10 20.44 -17.43
CA PHE A 104 13.39 20.64 -18.09
C PHE A 104 13.33 21.44 -19.40
N SER A 105 12.15 21.90 -19.83
CA SER A 105 12.00 22.74 -21.02
C SER A 105 12.34 24.21 -20.75
N GLU A 106 12.51 25.01 -21.81
CA GLU A 106 13.14 26.35 -21.83
C GLU A 106 12.55 27.41 -20.87
N GLU A 107 11.39 27.17 -20.23
CA GLU A 107 10.82 28.09 -19.23
C GLU A 107 11.58 28.13 -17.89
N ASN A 108 12.49 27.18 -17.61
CA ASN A 108 13.29 27.11 -16.38
C ASN A 108 14.81 27.30 -16.58
N ILE A 109 15.23 27.97 -17.67
CA ILE A 109 16.64 28.30 -17.95
C ILE A 109 17.14 29.27 -16.86
N GLY A 110 17.82 28.72 -15.85
CA GLY A 110 18.37 29.50 -14.73
C GLY A 110 18.62 28.70 -13.44
N ASN A 111 18.09 27.48 -13.32
CA ASN A 111 18.36 26.62 -12.17
C ASN A 111 19.55 25.69 -12.46
N GLU A 112 20.72 26.01 -11.90
CA GLU A 112 21.98 25.27 -12.04
C GLU A 112 21.82 23.77 -11.70
N CYS A 113 20.96 23.44 -10.72
CA CYS A 113 20.65 22.06 -10.33
C CYS A 113 19.90 21.26 -11.41
N LEU A 114 19.04 21.89 -12.22
CA LEU A 114 18.34 21.21 -13.31
C LEU A 114 19.27 20.88 -14.48
N SER A 115 20.27 21.74 -14.72
CA SER A 115 21.31 21.52 -15.72
C SER A 115 22.19 20.31 -15.35
N ASP A 116 22.57 20.17 -14.08
CA ASP A 116 23.33 19.01 -13.61
C ASP A 116 22.55 17.71 -13.78
N LEU A 117 21.24 17.70 -13.48
CA LEU A 117 20.38 16.54 -13.68
C LEU A 117 20.28 16.12 -15.16
N MET A 118 20.21 17.08 -16.08
CA MET A 118 20.23 16.82 -17.52
C MET A 118 21.55 16.22 -17.99
N ASN A 119 22.68 16.71 -17.45
CA ASN A 119 24.00 16.14 -17.73
C ASN A 119 24.08 14.69 -17.23
N PHE A 120 23.57 14.41 -16.03
CA PHE A 120 23.50 13.04 -15.49
C PHE A 120 22.60 12.13 -16.32
N GLU A 121 21.44 12.60 -16.80
CA GLU A 121 20.56 11.82 -17.68
C GLU A 121 21.28 11.44 -18.98
N GLN A 122 21.98 12.39 -19.59
CA GLN A 122 22.75 12.13 -20.80
C GLN A 122 23.88 11.13 -20.54
N GLU A 123 24.66 11.32 -19.48
CA GLU A 123 25.75 10.41 -19.12
C GLU A 123 25.23 8.99 -18.86
N LEU A 124 24.14 8.84 -18.12
CA LEU A 124 23.49 7.54 -17.89
C LEU A 124 23.01 6.89 -19.18
N SER A 125 22.45 7.67 -20.10
CA SER A 125 22.01 7.17 -21.42
C SER A 125 23.19 6.67 -22.26
N GLU A 126 24.30 7.40 -22.25
CA GLU A 126 25.54 7.01 -22.95
C GLU A 126 26.18 5.76 -22.32
N GLN A 127 26.25 5.70 -20.98
CA GLN A 127 26.71 4.53 -20.24
C GLN A 127 25.82 3.32 -20.52
N TRP A 128 24.50 3.48 -20.53
CA TRP A 128 23.54 2.43 -20.84
C TRP A 128 23.68 1.91 -22.27
N CYS A 129 23.84 2.80 -23.25
CA CYS A 129 24.10 2.42 -24.63
C CYS A 129 25.42 1.64 -24.77
N THR A 130 26.45 2.05 -24.04
CA THR A 130 27.76 1.37 -24.02
C THR A 130 27.66 0.00 -23.37
N TYR A 131 26.98 -0.09 -22.24
CA TYR A 131 26.68 -1.35 -21.55
C TYR A 131 25.92 -2.32 -22.45
N LEU A 132 24.82 -1.89 -23.07
CA LEU A 132 24.04 -2.70 -24.00
C LEU A 132 24.89 -3.21 -25.17
N LYS A 133 25.72 -2.35 -25.77
CA LYS A 133 26.65 -2.76 -26.83
C LYS A 133 27.63 -3.81 -26.32
N ASN A 134 28.22 -3.62 -25.14
CA ASN A 134 29.20 -4.55 -24.58
C ASN A 134 28.60 -5.92 -24.22
N VAL A 135 27.32 -5.98 -23.86
CA VAL A 135 26.63 -7.24 -23.54
C VAL A 135 26.04 -7.92 -24.78
N ILE A 136 25.45 -7.15 -25.70
CA ILE A 136 24.73 -7.69 -26.87
C ILE A 136 25.69 -8.06 -27.99
N ASN A 137 26.73 -7.27 -28.26
CA ASN A 137 27.63 -7.50 -29.39
C ASN A 137 28.35 -8.85 -29.31
N PRO A 138 28.90 -9.30 -28.16
CA PRO A 138 29.54 -10.62 -28.08
C PRO A 138 28.56 -11.77 -28.35
N ILE A 139 27.29 -11.62 -27.95
CA ILE A 139 26.24 -12.63 -28.20
C ILE A 139 25.87 -12.65 -29.68
N GLN A 140 25.74 -11.48 -30.32
CA GLN A 140 25.45 -11.38 -31.74
C GLN A 140 26.61 -11.90 -32.60
N GLN A 141 27.84 -11.54 -32.27
CA GLN A 141 29.05 -12.05 -32.92
C GLN A 141 29.15 -13.57 -32.79
N LEU A 142 28.98 -14.13 -31.59
CA LEU A 142 28.96 -15.58 -31.39
C LEU A 142 27.86 -16.25 -32.25
N ARG A 143 26.68 -15.64 -32.33
CA ARG A 143 25.57 -16.17 -33.13
C ARG A 143 25.88 -16.14 -34.64
N GLU A 144 26.51 -15.09 -35.13
CA GLU A 144 26.90 -14.95 -36.54
C GLU A 144 28.04 -15.93 -36.90
N ASP A 145 29.04 -16.05 -36.03
CA ASP A 145 30.15 -17.01 -36.17
C ASP A 145 29.65 -18.45 -36.20
N LEU A 146 28.73 -18.81 -35.30
CA LEU A 146 28.13 -20.14 -35.28
C LEU A 146 27.35 -20.44 -36.57
N LYS A 147 26.57 -19.48 -37.08
CA LYS A 147 25.85 -19.62 -38.36
C LYS A 147 26.82 -19.80 -39.53
N TYR A 148 27.86 -18.97 -39.59
CA TYR A 148 28.89 -19.06 -40.62
C TYR A 148 29.57 -20.44 -40.63
N ARG A 149 30.02 -20.90 -39.45
CA ARG A 149 30.65 -22.22 -39.30
C ARG A 149 29.69 -23.36 -39.66
N GLN A 150 28.40 -23.26 -39.31
CA GLN A 150 27.37 -24.23 -39.68
C GLN A 150 27.19 -24.36 -41.21
N HIS A 151 27.20 -23.23 -41.93
CA HIS A 151 27.11 -23.22 -43.38
C HIS A 151 28.34 -23.85 -44.05
N HIS A 152 29.54 -23.61 -43.51
CA HIS A 152 30.78 -24.19 -44.03
C HIS A 152 30.93 -25.70 -43.75
N ILE A 153 30.47 -26.18 -42.59
CA ILE A 153 30.46 -27.61 -42.25
C ILE A 153 29.49 -28.40 -43.18
N SER A 154 28.43 -27.76 -43.67
CA SER A 154 27.50 -28.39 -44.62
C SER A 154 28.05 -28.50 -46.06
N GLN A 155 29.15 -27.83 -46.39
CA GLN A 155 29.70 -27.75 -47.75
C GLN A 155 30.97 -28.60 -47.98
N TYR A 156 31.70 -29.00 -46.94
CA TYR A 156 32.96 -29.77 -47.07
C TYR A 156 33.00 -31.00 -46.14
N SER A 157 33.42 -32.15 -46.68
CA SER A 157 33.40 -33.46 -46.04
C SER A 157 34.39 -33.64 -44.87
N HIS A 158 33.84 -33.78 -43.67
CA HIS A 158 34.10 -34.73 -42.57
C HIS A 158 35.51 -35.15 -42.07
N SER A 159 36.63 -34.49 -42.40
CA SER A 159 37.94 -34.83 -41.79
C SER A 159 38.44 -33.87 -40.68
N HIS A 160 37.83 -32.70 -40.50
CA HIS A 160 38.26 -31.68 -39.51
C HIS A 160 37.21 -31.37 -38.41
N SER A 161 36.19 -32.24 -38.27
CA SER A 161 34.97 -31.97 -37.47
C SER A 161 35.19 -31.88 -35.95
N GLU A 162 35.97 -32.79 -35.36
CA GLU A 162 36.10 -32.86 -33.89
C GLU A 162 36.91 -31.70 -33.27
N SER A 163 37.99 -31.29 -33.93
CA SER A 163 38.86 -30.21 -33.42
C SER A 163 38.18 -28.83 -33.47
N ASN A 164 37.26 -28.62 -34.41
CA ASN A 164 36.44 -27.39 -34.47
C ASN A 164 35.29 -27.40 -33.47
N SER A 165 34.70 -28.57 -33.18
CA SER A 165 33.60 -28.67 -32.19
C SER A 165 34.06 -28.32 -30.77
N MET A 166 35.28 -28.72 -30.38
CA MET A 166 35.83 -28.43 -29.06
C MET A 166 36.08 -26.92 -28.85
N LYS A 167 36.65 -26.25 -29.85
CA LYS A 167 36.88 -24.79 -29.83
C LYS A 167 35.58 -23.98 -29.78
N VAL A 168 34.54 -24.45 -30.49
CA VAL A 168 33.20 -23.82 -30.45
C VAL A 168 32.58 -23.93 -29.05
N LEU A 169 32.72 -25.08 -28.40
CA LEU A 169 32.24 -25.28 -27.03
C LEU A 169 32.97 -24.37 -26.03
N GLU A 170 34.29 -24.23 -26.17
CA GLU A 170 35.10 -23.32 -25.35
C GLU A 170 34.68 -21.85 -25.53
N GLU A 171 34.42 -21.41 -26.76
CA GLU A 171 33.98 -20.04 -27.07
C GLU A 171 32.59 -19.73 -26.51
N VAL A 172 31.64 -20.67 -26.62
CA VAL A 172 30.31 -20.56 -26.01
C VAL A 172 30.41 -20.51 -24.48
N ASP A 173 31.24 -21.36 -23.88
CA ASP A 173 31.44 -21.38 -22.43
C ASP A 173 32.10 -20.10 -21.93
N PHE A 174 33.04 -19.54 -22.70
CA PHE A 174 33.66 -18.25 -22.43
C PHE A 174 32.64 -17.10 -22.43
N VAL A 175 31.79 -16.99 -23.44
CA VAL A 175 30.74 -15.94 -23.49
C VAL A 175 29.72 -16.12 -22.37
N LYS A 176 29.35 -17.36 -22.02
CA LYS A 176 28.49 -17.64 -20.85
C LYS A 176 29.13 -17.20 -19.53
N LYS A 177 30.42 -17.47 -19.34
CA LYS A 177 31.19 -17.03 -18.17
C LYS A 177 31.27 -15.51 -18.09
N GLN A 178 31.50 -14.83 -19.22
CA GLN A 178 31.47 -13.36 -19.28
C GLN A 178 30.10 -12.80 -18.90
N LEU A 179 29.01 -13.32 -19.48
CA LEU A 179 27.66 -12.85 -19.16
C LEU A 179 27.32 -13.07 -17.67
N LYS A 180 27.73 -14.22 -17.12
CA LYS A 180 27.56 -14.50 -15.70
C LYS A 180 28.35 -13.51 -14.83
N ALA A 181 29.60 -13.21 -15.19
CA ALA A 181 30.40 -12.24 -14.46
C ALA A 181 29.77 -10.83 -14.48
N VAL A 182 29.29 -10.39 -15.64
CA VAL A 182 28.57 -9.11 -15.79
C VAL A 182 27.31 -9.09 -14.92
N TYR A 183 26.53 -10.17 -14.90
CA TYR A 183 25.32 -10.25 -14.09
C TYR A 183 25.61 -10.20 -12.58
N GLU A 184 26.64 -10.91 -12.11
CA GLU A 184 27.03 -10.85 -10.70
C GLU A 184 27.55 -9.46 -10.32
N GLN A 185 28.29 -8.79 -11.20
CA GLN A 185 28.76 -7.43 -10.95
C GLN A 185 27.59 -6.43 -10.88
N LEU A 186 26.63 -6.50 -11.81
CA LEU A 186 25.40 -5.69 -11.74
C LEU A 186 24.62 -5.94 -10.45
N ARG A 187 24.55 -7.19 -10.00
CA ARG A 187 23.87 -7.53 -8.75
C ARG A 187 24.53 -6.86 -7.54
N LEU A 188 25.87 -6.78 -7.54
CA LEU A 188 26.63 -6.10 -6.50
C LEU A 188 26.43 -4.58 -6.56
N GLU A 189 26.51 -3.98 -7.74
CA GLU A 189 26.26 -2.54 -7.95
C GLU A 189 24.83 -2.17 -7.53
N GLN A 190 23.85 -2.99 -7.89
CA GLN A 190 22.46 -2.83 -7.45
C GLN A 190 22.37 -2.84 -5.92
N GLN A 191 22.99 -3.82 -5.28
CA GLN A 191 22.96 -3.95 -3.82
C GLN A 191 23.65 -2.77 -3.12
N GLU A 192 24.74 -2.26 -3.69
CA GLU A 192 25.44 -1.08 -3.18
C GLU A 192 24.55 0.18 -3.26
N ILE A 193 23.88 0.39 -4.39
CA ILE A 193 22.93 1.49 -4.58
C ILE A 193 21.74 1.36 -3.63
N GLU A 194 21.16 0.16 -3.50
CA GLU A 194 20.04 -0.09 -2.58
C GLU A 194 20.43 0.20 -1.12
N ASN A 195 21.62 -0.21 -0.69
CA ASN A 195 22.14 0.12 0.64
C ASN A 195 22.33 1.63 0.82
N TYR A 196 22.93 2.31 -0.16
CA TYR A 196 23.10 3.76 -0.14
C TYR A 196 21.77 4.50 -0.04
N LEU A 197 20.77 4.09 -0.83
CA LEU A 197 19.42 4.68 -0.82
C LEU A 197 18.67 4.40 0.50
N SER A 198 18.87 3.23 1.11
CA SER A 198 18.31 2.89 2.42
C SER A 198 18.85 3.83 3.50
N ASP A 199 20.16 4.08 3.51
CA ASP A 199 20.80 5.02 4.43
C ASP A 199 20.26 6.45 4.27
N TRP A 200 20.02 6.89 3.03
CA TRP A 200 19.37 8.18 2.76
C TRP A 200 17.91 8.22 3.20
N SER A 201 17.18 7.12 3.05
CA SER A 201 15.78 7.03 3.47
C SER A 201 15.65 7.21 4.99
N MET A 202 16.55 6.61 5.78
CA MET A 202 16.63 6.88 7.22
C MET A 202 16.94 8.35 7.52
N LYS A 203 17.95 8.93 6.86
CA LYS A 203 18.33 10.34 7.07
C LYS A 203 17.19 11.30 6.74
N ILE A 204 16.45 11.08 5.65
CA ILE A 204 15.31 11.93 5.25
C ILE A 204 14.16 11.83 6.27
N LEU A 205 13.88 10.63 6.79
CA LEU A 205 12.88 10.41 7.83
C LEU A 205 13.23 11.16 9.13
N ASP A 206 14.49 11.07 9.55
CA ASP A 206 15.01 11.75 10.74
C ASP A 206 14.95 13.28 10.58
N HIS A 207 15.41 13.81 9.45
CA HIS A 207 15.31 15.25 9.15
C HIS A 207 13.86 15.75 9.13
N SER A 208 12.91 14.97 8.60
CA SER A 208 11.49 15.38 8.59
C SER A 208 10.85 15.40 9.98
N SER A 209 11.35 14.59 10.92
CA SER A 209 10.86 14.52 12.30
C SER A 209 11.40 15.69 13.14
N GLU A 210 12.70 15.97 13.02
CA GLU A 210 13.37 17.09 13.70
C GLU A 210 12.88 18.44 13.18
N GLU A 211 12.81 18.64 11.85
CA GLU A 211 12.29 19.88 11.26
C GLU A 211 10.82 20.12 11.62
N ARG A 212 9.98 19.09 11.66
CA ARG A 212 8.58 19.23 12.07
C ARG A 212 8.42 19.61 13.53
N SER A 213 9.26 19.06 14.41
CA SER A 213 9.25 19.42 15.83
C SER A 213 9.72 20.87 16.05
N ASN A 214 10.71 21.31 15.27
CA ASN A 214 11.23 22.68 15.31
C ASN A 214 10.28 23.71 14.68
N LEU A 215 9.56 23.36 13.61
CA LEU A 215 8.56 24.24 12.97
C LEU A 215 7.35 24.51 13.87
N LEU A 216 7.02 23.58 14.77
CA LEU A 216 5.91 23.74 15.72
C LEU A 216 6.28 24.72 16.85
N SER A 217 7.56 24.80 17.25
CA SER A 217 8.01 25.60 18.40
C SER A 217 8.54 27.00 18.04
N GLN A 218 8.78 27.28 16.76
CA GLN A 218 9.27 28.59 16.33
C GLN A 218 8.23 29.69 16.59
N LEU A 219 8.70 30.74 17.28
CA LEU A 219 7.91 31.93 17.49
C LEU A 219 7.66 32.63 16.14
N PRO A 220 6.41 33.01 15.83
CA PRO A 220 6.13 33.80 14.64
C PRO A 220 6.91 35.11 14.67
N MET A 221 7.65 35.40 13.60
CA MET A 221 8.46 36.62 13.47
C MET A 221 7.60 37.88 13.61
N GLU A 222 6.33 37.80 13.24
CA GLU A 222 5.33 38.86 13.40
C GLU A 222 5.10 39.23 14.88
N LEU A 223 5.19 38.28 15.81
CA LEU A 223 5.06 38.53 17.25
C LEU A 223 6.37 38.99 17.90
N GLU A 224 7.50 38.62 17.29
CA GLU A 224 8.82 39.03 17.77
C GLU A 224 9.10 40.50 17.44
N THR A 225 8.78 40.92 16.21
CA THR A 225 9.06 42.25 15.65
C THR A 225 8.13 43.37 16.14
N LEU A 226 6.95 43.04 16.68
CA LEU A 226 6.02 44.05 17.19
C LEU A 226 6.46 44.61 18.55
N GLU A 227 6.76 45.91 18.57
CA GLU A 227 6.96 46.68 19.79
C GLU A 227 5.60 46.96 20.46
N CYS A 228 5.48 46.66 21.76
CA CYS A 228 4.26 46.89 22.53
C CYS A 228 4.60 47.72 23.78
N PRO A 229 3.87 48.83 24.04
CA PRO A 229 4.10 49.68 25.20
C PRO A 229 3.67 49.04 26.53
N TYR A 230 2.95 47.91 26.48
CA TYR A 230 2.51 47.14 27.65
C TYR A 230 3.19 45.76 27.69
N PRO A 231 4.29 45.59 28.45
CA PRO A 231 5.05 44.34 28.53
C PRO A 231 4.23 43.14 29.02
N ASP A 232 3.31 43.37 29.95
CA ASP A 232 2.45 42.33 30.53
C ASP A 232 1.47 41.75 29.51
N LEU A 233 0.98 42.59 28.59
CA LEU A 233 0.11 42.14 27.50
C LEU A 233 0.90 41.28 26.50
N LYS A 234 2.12 41.72 26.14
CA LYS A 234 3.00 40.96 25.24
C LYS A 234 3.36 39.60 25.84
N SER A 235 3.74 39.55 27.12
CA SER A 235 4.07 38.29 27.80
C SER A 235 2.85 37.37 27.94
N SER A 236 1.66 37.92 28.21
CA SER A 236 0.41 37.15 28.25
C SER A 236 0.08 36.49 26.89
N ILE A 237 0.19 37.23 25.79
CA ILE A 237 -0.05 36.71 24.44
C ILE A 237 0.98 35.61 24.08
N LEU A 238 2.24 35.80 24.43
CA LEU A 238 3.28 34.81 24.20
C LEU A 238 3.04 33.53 25.01
N ASN A 239 2.67 33.64 26.28
CA ASN A 239 2.33 32.49 27.11
C ASN A 239 1.11 31.73 26.57
N GLU A 240 0.07 32.43 26.12
CA GLU A 240 -1.07 31.79 25.45
C GLU A 240 -0.66 31.07 24.16
N PHE A 241 0.27 31.63 23.38
CA PHE A 241 0.81 30.97 22.19
C PHE A 241 1.58 29.69 22.54
N TYR A 242 2.44 29.73 23.56
CA TYR A 242 3.16 28.53 24.02
C TYR A 242 2.20 27.45 24.54
N ASN A 243 1.23 27.83 25.37
CA ASN A 243 0.20 26.91 25.87
C ASN A 243 -0.64 26.30 24.73
N PHE A 244 -0.99 27.11 23.73
CA PHE A 244 -1.69 26.66 22.53
C PHE A 244 -0.86 25.63 21.76
N THR A 245 0.42 25.94 21.50
CA THR A 245 1.34 25.08 20.76
C THR A 245 1.60 23.76 21.48
N GLU A 246 1.83 23.80 22.80
CA GLU A 246 2.07 22.62 23.62
C GLU A 246 0.87 21.65 23.58
N LYS A 247 -0.37 22.17 23.62
CA LYS A 247 -1.58 21.35 23.48
C LYS A 247 -1.64 20.59 22.15
N TYR A 248 -1.21 21.22 21.06
CA TYR A 248 -1.17 20.56 19.75
C TYR A 248 -0.03 19.55 19.66
N GLN A 249 1.13 19.88 20.21
CA GLN A 249 2.28 18.99 20.26
C GLN A 249 1.96 17.70 21.03
N LYS A 250 1.33 17.81 22.21
CA LYS A 250 0.87 16.65 22.99
C LYS A 250 -0.08 15.76 22.19
N LYS A 251 -1.09 16.36 21.54
CA LYS A 251 -2.04 15.60 20.69
C LYS A 251 -1.37 14.92 19.50
N LEU A 252 -0.35 15.54 18.92
CA LEU A 252 0.43 14.95 17.82
C LEU A 252 1.27 13.78 18.32
N GLN A 253 1.93 13.92 19.47
CA GLN A 253 2.67 12.83 20.11
C GLN A 253 1.76 11.65 20.46
N ASP A 254 0.58 11.91 21.03
CA ASP A 254 -0.41 10.85 21.30
C ASP A 254 -0.85 10.15 20.01
N SER A 255 -1.02 10.91 18.92
CA SER A 255 -1.38 10.34 17.61
C SER A 255 -0.24 9.51 17.01
N ASP A 256 1.01 9.93 17.20
CA ASP A 256 2.19 9.20 16.76
C ASP A 256 2.35 7.88 17.53
N LEU A 257 2.17 7.90 18.85
CA LEU A 257 2.14 6.69 19.68
C LEU A 257 1.02 5.72 19.27
N GLN A 258 -0.18 6.23 18.97
CA GLN A 258 -1.27 5.40 18.45
C GLN A 258 -0.92 4.76 17.10
N LEU A 259 -0.26 5.50 16.20
CA LEU A 259 0.18 4.96 14.91
C LEU A 259 1.23 3.87 15.06
N GLU A 260 2.20 4.06 15.96
CA GLU A 260 3.20 3.04 16.27
C GLU A 260 2.57 1.78 16.87
N ASP A 261 1.63 1.93 17.81
CA ASP A 261 0.92 0.80 18.40
C ASP A 261 0.15 -0.02 17.36
N ILE A 262 -0.58 0.66 16.45
CA ILE A 262 -1.28 -0.01 15.35
C ILE A 262 -0.28 -0.73 14.44
N TYR A 263 0.86 -0.09 14.12
CA TYR A 263 1.89 -0.68 13.26
C TYR A 263 2.51 -1.94 13.88
N ARG A 264 2.77 -1.95 15.19
CA ARG A 264 3.29 -3.13 15.92
C ARG A 264 2.36 -4.34 15.85
N ASN A 265 1.07 -4.13 15.65
CA ASN A 265 0.09 -5.20 15.50
C ASN A 265 0.08 -5.83 14.10
N PHE A 266 0.85 -5.31 13.14
CA PHE A 266 0.96 -5.90 11.81
C PHE A 266 1.74 -7.22 11.88
N GLN A 267 1.13 -8.31 11.41
CA GLN A 267 1.70 -9.66 11.45
C GLN A 267 2.37 -10.09 10.12
N LEU A 268 2.40 -9.18 9.14
CA LEU A 268 3.06 -9.37 7.85
C LEU A 268 4.50 -8.87 7.95
N SER A 269 5.45 -9.53 7.27
CA SER A 269 6.78 -8.94 7.07
C SER A 269 6.69 -7.71 6.17
N ASP A 270 7.75 -6.92 6.09
CA ASP A 270 7.77 -5.73 5.23
C ASP A 270 7.57 -6.10 3.76
N GLU A 271 8.13 -7.23 3.30
CA GLU A 271 7.91 -7.75 1.94
C GLU A 271 6.46 -8.19 1.73
N ASP A 272 5.88 -8.94 2.67
CA ASP A 272 4.48 -9.36 2.60
C ASP A 272 3.54 -8.13 2.61
N HIS A 273 3.89 -7.10 3.37
CA HIS A 273 3.15 -5.83 3.42
C HIS A 273 3.23 -5.09 2.09
N TRP A 274 4.42 -5.05 1.47
CA TRP A 274 4.59 -4.47 0.13
C TRP A 274 3.77 -5.22 -0.92
N ILE A 275 3.81 -6.56 -0.92
CA ILE A 275 2.97 -7.39 -1.81
C ILE A 275 1.50 -7.10 -1.56
N TYR A 276 1.10 -7.01 -0.29
CA TYR A 276 -0.27 -6.71 0.09
C TYR A 276 -0.75 -5.38 -0.48
N GLN A 277 0.05 -4.33 -0.32
CA GLN A 277 -0.26 -2.99 -0.81
C GLN A 277 -0.25 -2.95 -2.35
N ALA A 278 0.76 -3.52 -2.99
CA ALA A 278 0.86 -3.58 -4.45
C ALA A 278 -0.33 -4.31 -5.08
N VAL A 279 -0.80 -5.41 -4.47
CA VAL A 279 -2.01 -6.09 -4.93
C VAL A 279 -3.24 -5.22 -4.70
N LEU A 280 -3.40 -4.53 -3.57
CA LEU A 280 -4.58 -3.67 -3.37
C LEU A 280 -4.67 -2.52 -4.38
N ASP A 281 -3.53 -1.93 -4.74
CA ASP A 281 -3.44 -0.79 -5.64
C ASP A 281 -3.79 -1.16 -7.09
N GLN A 282 -3.56 -2.44 -7.48
CA GLN A 282 -3.97 -2.95 -8.79
C GLN A 282 -5.48 -3.07 -8.98
N TYR A 283 -6.27 -3.09 -7.91
CA TYR A 283 -7.72 -3.33 -7.96
C TYR A 283 -8.45 -2.02 -7.65
N PRO A 284 -9.11 -1.40 -8.65
CA PRO A 284 -9.81 -0.13 -8.49
C PRO A 284 -10.94 -0.18 -7.44
N GLY A 285 -11.21 0.97 -6.80
CA GLY A 285 -12.21 1.11 -5.73
C GLY A 285 -13.66 0.88 -6.18
N ASP A 286 -13.96 1.18 -7.44
CA ASP A 286 -15.26 1.08 -8.10
C ASP A 286 -15.58 -0.34 -8.63
N LEU A 287 -14.61 -1.26 -8.56
CA LEU A 287 -14.76 -2.63 -9.04
C LEU A 287 -15.82 -3.41 -8.23
N CYS A 288 -16.82 -3.97 -8.91
CA CYS A 288 -17.81 -4.83 -8.25
C CYS A 288 -17.14 -6.07 -7.66
N GLY A 289 -17.35 -6.34 -6.37
CA GLY A 289 -16.73 -7.47 -5.69
C GLY A 289 -15.22 -7.34 -5.51
N ARG A 290 -14.67 -6.12 -5.57
CA ARG A 290 -13.24 -5.79 -5.37
C ARG A 290 -12.59 -6.62 -4.25
N ARG A 291 -13.23 -6.63 -3.07
CA ARG A 291 -12.76 -7.36 -1.88
C ARG A 291 -12.60 -8.85 -2.08
N THR A 292 -13.52 -9.48 -2.81
CA THR A 292 -13.41 -10.90 -3.11
C THR A 292 -12.24 -11.17 -4.04
N LEU A 293 -12.03 -10.31 -5.03
CA LEU A 293 -10.98 -10.45 -6.03
C LEU A 293 -9.58 -10.21 -5.46
N TYR A 294 -9.30 -9.08 -4.80
CA TYR A 294 -7.96 -8.89 -4.25
C TYR A 294 -7.65 -9.89 -3.14
N LEU A 295 -8.62 -10.31 -2.32
CA LEU A 295 -8.35 -11.36 -1.32
C LEU A 295 -8.00 -12.69 -1.96
N ASP A 296 -8.65 -13.06 -3.07
CA ASP A 296 -8.26 -14.24 -3.85
C ASP A 296 -6.85 -14.10 -4.41
N MET A 297 -6.51 -12.94 -4.97
CA MET A 297 -5.16 -12.67 -5.48
C MET A 297 -4.09 -12.70 -4.38
N LEU A 298 -4.35 -12.07 -3.24
CA LEU A 298 -3.46 -12.08 -2.08
C LEU A 298 -3.20 -13.50 -1.59
N GLN A 299 -4.23 -14.37 -1.56
CA GLN A 299 -4.04 -15.78 -1.19
C GLN A 299 -3.19 -16.57 -2.21
N ARG A 300 -3.13 -16.13 -3.47
CA ARG A 300 -2.26 -16.71 -4.49
C ARG A 300 -0.83 -16.20 -4.38
N CYS A 301 -0.65 -14.91 -4.10
CA CYS A 301 0.66 -14.27 -3.92
C CYS A 301 1.32 -14.63 -2.58
N LEU A 302 0.52 -14.86 -1.53
CA LEU A 302 0.95 -15.15 -0.17
C LEU A 302 0.37 -16.50 0.29
N PRO A 303 0.83 -17.64 -0.29
CA PRO A 303 0.28 -18.95 0.03
C PRO A 303 0.54 -19.39 1.48
N HIS A 304 1.53 -18.79 2.14
CA HIS A 304 1.88 -19.01 3.55
C HIS A 304 0.98 -18.27 4.54
N LYS A 305 0.12 -17.35 4.08
CA LYS A 305 -0.81 -16.60 4.94
C LYS A 305 -2.23 -17.11 4.78
N SER A 306 -2.96 -17.23 5.90
CA SER A 306 -4.35 -17.64 5.84
C SER A 306 -5.23 -16.48 5.38
N ARG A 307 -6.41 -16.80 4.83
CA ARG A 307 -7.42 -15.79 4.51
C ARG A 307 -7.83 -14.96 5.73
N HIS A 308 -7.83 -15.58 6.91
CA HIS A 308 -8.18 -14.90 8.15
C HIS A 308 -7.15 -13.82 8.48
N ASP A 309 -5.87 -14.16 8.40
CA ASP A 309 -4.77 -13.23 8.70
C ASP A 309 -4.79 -12.02 7.75
N LEU A 310 -5.05 -12.25 6.46
CA LEU A 310 -5.19 -11.18 5.47
C LEU A 310 -6.37 -10.23 5.79
N VAL A 311 -7.47 -10.78 6.31
CA VAL A 311 -8.65 -9.99 6.70
C VAL A 311 -8.43 -9.26 8.03
N GLU A 312 -7.70 -9.83 8.98
CA GLU A 312 -7.32 -9.12 10.20
C GLU A 312 -6.35 -7.98 9.88
N HIS A 313 -5.35 -8.23 9.02
CA HIS A 313 -4.44 -7.21 8.52
C HIS A 313 -5.17 -6.04 7.85
N GLU A 314 -6.20 -6.32 7.05
CA GLU A 314 -7.06 -5.30 6.45
C GLU A 314 -7.66 -4.35 7.50
N LYS A 315 -8.09 -4.87 8.66
CA LYS A 315 -8.64 -4.03 9.74
C LYS A 315 -7.58 -3.10 10.31
N TYR A 316 -6.38 -3.62 10.58
CA TYR A 316 -5.27 -2.81 11.08
C TYR A 316 -4.84 -1.76 10.05
N CYS A 317 -4.77 -2.10 8.76
CA CYS A 317 -4.54 -1.12 7.70
C CYS A 317 -5.61 -0.02 7.66
N ASN A 318 -6.89 -0.37 7.87
CA ASN A 318 -7.97 0.61 7.92
C ASN A 318 -7.83 1.54 9.14
N GLN A 319 -7.54 0.99 10.31
CA GLN A 319 -7.30 1.76 11.54
C GLN A 319 -6.08 2.69 11.38
N TYR A 320 -4.99 2.17 10.82
CA TYR A 320 -3.78 2.92 10.56
C TYR A 320 -4.04 4.09 9.59
N ARG A 321 -4.70 3.82 8.46
CA ARG A 321 -5.08 4.87 7.50
C ARG A 321 -5.97 5.94 8.13
N PHE A 322 -6.94 5.53 8.94
CA PHE A 322 -7.81 6.47 9.65
C PHE A 322 -7.02 7.33 10.64
N ALA A 323 -6.20 6.73 11.50
CA ALA A 323 -5.36 7.45 12.46
C ALA A 323 -4.38 8.41 11.76
N LYS A 324 -3.79 7.98 10.64
CA LYS A 324 -2.89 8.80 9.82
C LYS A 324 -3.61 10.02 9.25
N GLU A 325 -4.86 9.85 8.78
CA GLU A 325 -5.67 10.97 8.31
C GLU A 325 -6.10 11.89 9.45
N GLN A 326 -6.46 11.37 10.63
CA GLN A 326 -6.73 12.20 11.82
C GLN A 326 -5.52 13.06 12.19
N ARG A 327 -4.32 12.47 12.17
CA ARG A 327 -3.06 13.20 12.38
C ARG A 327 -2.86 14.30 11.34
N ARG A 328 -3.11 14.01 10.06
CA ARG A 328 -3.02 15.00 8.98
C ARG A 328 -3.99 16.18 9.21
N ILE A 329 -5.24 15.88 9.56
CA ILE A 329 -6.25 16.89 9.89
C ILE A 329 -5.81 17.73 11.10
N LEU A 330 -5.20 17.11 12.12
CA LEU A 330 -4.67 17.82 13.27
C LEU A 330 -3.60 18.84 12.88
N ILE A 331 -2.65 18.47 12.01
CA ILE A 331 -1.62 19.38 11.48
C ILE A 331 -2.25 20.52 10.67
N LEU A 332 -3.22 20.23 9.81
CA LEU A 332 -3.93 21.26 9.03
C LEU A 332 -4.68 22.23 9.95
N SER A 333 -5.31 21.71 11.00
CA SER A 333 -6.02 22.51 11.99
C SER A 333 -5.07 23.39 12.82
N TRP A 334 -3.89 22.87 13.20
CA TRP A 334 -2.86 23.65 13.87
C TRP A 334 -2.40 24.81 12.98
N ASN A 335 -2.07 24.54 11.71
CA ASN A 335 -1.65 25.57 10.76
C ASN A 335 -2.70 26.67 10.59
N LYS A 336 -3.98 26.31 10.50
CA LYS A 336 -5.08 27.27 10.41
C LYS A 336 -5.19 28.09 11.70
N ASN A 337 -5.29 27.43 12.84
CA ASN A 337 -5.49 28.10 14.12
C ASN A 337 -4.29 28.96 14.53
N ARG A 338 -3.06 28.56 14.15
CA ARG A 338 -1.86 29.37 14.32
C ARG A 338 -1.96 30.69 13.55
N ARG A 339 -2.37 30.66 12.28
CA ARG A 339 -2.59 31.89 11.50
C ARG A 339 -3.66 32.79 12.13
N ASP A 340 -4.79 32.20 12.52
CA ASP A 340 -5.88 32.94 13.16
C ASP A 340 -5.45 33.56 14.50
N PHE A 341 -4.64 32.83 15.29
CA PHE A 341 -4.07 33.32 16.55
C PHE A 341 -3.14 34.51 16.30
N ILE A 342 -2.19 34.37 15.37
CA ILE A 342 -1.23 35.44 15.03
C ILE A 342 -1.98 36.68 14.58
N GLN A 343 -2.96 36.55 13.69
CA GLN A 343 -3.74 37.68 13.20
C GLN A 343 -4.47 38.42 14.35
N LYS A 344 -5.08 37.69 15.28
CA LYS A 344 -5.73 38.27 16.45
C LYS A 344 -4.73 38.94 17.39
N ALA A 345 -3.61 38.29 17.67
CA ALA A 345 -2.56 38.81 18.53
C ALA A 345 -1.96 40.11 17.99
N VAL A 346 -1.66 40.16 16.69
CA VAL A 346 -1.19 41.37 15.99
C VAL A 346 -2.22 42.50 16.10
N LEU A 347 -3.50 42.21 15.87
CA LEU A 347 -4.57 43.20 15.99
C LEU A 347 -4.67 43.76 17.41
N THR A 348 -4.71 42.90 18.44
CA THR A 348 -4.78 43.32 19.84
C THR A 348 -3.57 44.17 20.24
N LEU A 349 -2.37 43.82 19.79
CA LEU A 349 -1.17 44.61 20.05
C LEU A 349 -1.23 45.97 19.35
N ALA A 350 -1.70 46.04 18.10
CA ALA A 350 -1.88 47.29 17.39
C ALA A 350 -2.91 48.22 18.06
N GLU A 351 -4.04 47.67 18.53
CA GLU A 351 -5.05 48.41 19.29
C GLU A 351 -4.49 48.96 20.61
N ALA A 352 -3.68 48.16 21.31
CA ALA A 352 -3.00 48.59 22.54
C ALA A 352 -1.98 49.72 22.26
N CYS A 353 -1.20 49.63 21.18
CA CYS A 353 -0.30 50.71 20.76
C CYS A 353 -1.07 52.00 20.44
N ALA A 354 -2.15 51.92 19.67
CA ALA A 354 -2.98 53.08 19.33
C ALA A 354 -3.61 53.73 20.58
N THR A 355 -4.06 52.92 21.53
CA THR A 355 -4.61 53.40 22.82
C THR A 355 -3.54 54.13 23.63
N HIS A 356 -2.32 53.57 23.71
CA HIS A 356 -1.20 54.20 24.41
C HIS A 356 -0.80 55.54 23.78
N GLU A 357 -0.75 55.61 22.45
CA GLU A 357 -0.46 56.86 21.73
C GLU A 357 -1.52 57.93 22.01
N MET A 358 -2.80 57.55 22.02
CA MET A 358 -3.91 58.45 22.37
C MET A 358 -3.81 58.94 23.82
N GLU A 359 -3.55 58.06 24.77
CA GLU A 359 -3.33 58.41 26.18
C GLU A 359 -2.14 59.35 26.36
N SER A 360 -1.04 59.09 25.65
CA SER A 360 0.17 59.92 25.65
C SER A 360 -0.11 61.31 25.10
N MET A 361 -0.90 61.43 24.02
CA MET A 361 -1.35 62.73 23.49
C MET A 361 -2.21 63.49 24.49
N LEU A 362 -3.21 62.83 25.09
CA LEU A 362 -4.08 63.44 26.11
C LEU A 362 -3.29 63.89 27.34
N ALA A 363 -2.30 63.11 27.80
CA ALA A 363 -1.43 63.46 28.91
C ALA A 363 -0.56 64.69 28.58
N LYS A 364 -0.01 64.76 27.36
CA LYS A 364 0.73 65.94 26.88
C LYS A 364 -0.15 67.18 26.84
N ASP A 365 -1.38 67.07 26.36
CA ASP A 365 -2.31 68.20 26.29
C ASP A 365 -2.77 68.67 27.68
N ARG A 366 -3.05 67.75 28.60
CA ARG A 366 -3.32 68.08 30.01
C ARG A 366 -2.15 68.81 30.66
N LYS A 367 -0.91 68.36 30.40
CA LYS A 367 0.30 69.01 30.91
C LYS A 367 0.43 70.45 30.38
N LYS A 368 0.23 70.66 29.06
CA LYS A 368 0.22 72.00 28.47
C LYS A 368 -0.86 72.89 29.08
N GLN A 369 -2.08 72.37 29.28
CA GLN A 369 -3.16 73.12 29.94
C GLN A 369 -2.79 73.51 31.38
N GLN A 370 -2.18 72.61 32.14
CA GLN A 370 -1.70 72.91 33.50
C GLN A 370 -0.63 74.00 33.50
N GLU A 371 0.32 73.95 32.57
CA GLU A 371 1.37 74.98 32.40
C GLU A 371 0.76 76.35 32.06
N VAL A 372 -0.18 76.40 31.12
CA VAL A 372 -0.91 77.64 30.77
C VAL A 372 -1.70 78.18 31.98
N CYS A 373 -2.42 77.34 32.70
CA CYS A 373 -3.13 77.73 33.91
C CYS A 373 -2.20 78.26 35.01
N ALA A 374 -1.02 77.65 35.19
CA ALA A 374 -0.02 78.11 36.13
C ALA A 374 0.56 79.48 35.75
N ASP A 375 0.87 79.70 34.47
CA ASP A 375 1.36 80.97 33.95
C ASP A 375 0.30 82.09 34.08
N LEU A 376 -0.96 81.79 33.74
CA LEU A 376 -2.08 82.72 33.94
C LEU A 376 -2.26 83.07 35.42
N LYS A 377 -2.20 82.09 36.33
CA LYS A 377 -2.29 82.32 37.78
C LYS A 377 -1.12 83.17 38.31
N ALA A 378 0.09 82.97 37.77
CA ALA A 378 1.25 83.79 38.11
C ALA A 378 1.10 85.24 37.64
N LYS A 379 0.54 85.47 36.45
CA LYS A 379 0.23 86.81 35.93
C LYS A 379 -0.85 87.52 36.75
N VAL A 380 -1.90 86.82 37.16
CA VAL A 380 -2.99 87.38 38.00
C VAL A 380 -2.50 87.79 39.39
N ARG A 381 -1.49 87.12 39.96
CA ARG A 381 -0.89 87.48 41.27
C ARG A 381 0.08 88.67 41.22
N ARG A 382 0.40 89.19 40.03
CA ARG A 382 1.30 90.35 39.84
C ARG A 382 0.54 91.66 39.62
N PHE A 383 -0.79 91.60 39.58
CA PHE A 383 -1.70 92.71 39.80
C PHE A 383 -2.22 92.61 41.24
#